data_AF-A0A9D5A9M1-F1
#
_entry.id   AF-A0A9D5A9M1-F1
#
_cell.length_a   1.000
_cell.length_b   1.000
_cell.length_c   1.000
_cell.angle_alpha   90.00
_cell.angle_beta   90.00
_cell.angle_gamma   90.00
#
_symmetry.space_group_name_H-M   'P 1'
#
loop_
_entity.id
_entity.type
_entity.pdbx_description
1 polymer ?
#
loop_
_entity_poly.entity_id
_entity_poly.type
_entity_poly.pdbx_seq_one_letter_code
_entity_poly.pdbx_strand_id
1 'polypeptide(L)'
;MFFFLHKADEFLEDFVKQNLIPLVVPVSYETLKLIKADGRKIVLTIVEDENEERSKELVKLLRGAASANRDLIFGYVGVKQLDEFADKFDTSSKLPKMVIWDKEDDYLSVVGSENIEEEDQGTQITKFLEGYREGRTVKKRLSGPTLTQYLQRSFDIRMVYIVVFMIAVLMLIQTLGKGGDSGEYQRVANQDKVNQPSSSTTEGEEIKEYKEGDKED
;
A
#
# COMPACT_ATOMS: atom_id res chain seq x y z
N MET A 1 -30.07 24.71 -0.54
CA MET A 1 -29.70 23.57 -1.39
C MET A 1 -28.18 23.39 -1.40
N PHE A 2 -27.56 23.15 -0.24
CA PHE A 2 -26.11 22.99 -0.09
C PHE A 2 -25.73 22.01 1.03
N PHE A 3 -26.70 21.23 1.51
CA PHE A 3 -26.54 20.33 2.66
C PHE A 3 -26.59 18.84 2.29
N PHE A 4 -26.74 18.51 1.00
CA PHE A 4 -26.90 17.14 0.52
C PHE A 4 -25.64 16.54 -0.13
N LEU A 5 -24.62 17.34 -0.48
CA LEU A 5 -23.38 16.81 -1.07
C LEU A 5 -22.35 16.34 -0.03
N HIS A 6 -22.28 16.96 1.16
CA HIS A 6 -21.29 16.56 2.18
C HIS A 6 -21.52 15.17 2.78
N LYS A 7 -22.76 14.66 2.77
CA LYS A 7 -23.07 13.33 3.30
C LYS A 7 -22.82 12.20 2.30
N ALA A 8 -22.63 12.50 1.01
CA ALA A 8 -22.35 11.48 0.02
C ALA A 8 -20.89 11.00 0.14
N ASP A 9 -19.93 11.90 0.36
CA ASP A 9 -18.52 11.55 0.48
C ASP A 9 -18.21 10.78 1.78
N GLU A 10 -18.74 11.22 2.94
CA GLU A 10 -18.59 10.48 4.21
C GLU A 10 -19.26 9.10 4.14
N PHE A 11 -20.43 8.98 3.52
CA PHE A 11 -21.14 7.70 3.41
C PHE A 11 -20.49 6.76 2.40
N LEU A 12 -19.90 7.29 1.30
CA LEU A 12 -19.16 6.47 0.34
C LEU A 12 -17.84 6.01 0.93
N GLU A 13 -17.16 6.86 1.70
CA GLU A 13 -15.95 6.51 2.43
C GLU A 13 -16.24 5.46 3.51
N ASP A 14 -17.32 5.61 4.27
CA ASP A 14 -17.76 4.62 5.27
C ASP A 14 -18.28 3.32 4.64
N PHE A 15 -18.97 3.37 3.49
CA PHE A 15 -19.46 2.18 2.79
C PHE A 15 -18.34 1.39 2.10
N VAL A 16 -17.31 2.10 1.60
CA VAL A 16 -16.08 1.49 1.09
C VAL A 16 -15.29 0.91 2.27
N LYS A 17 -15.04 1.66 3.34
CA LYS A 17 -14.35 1.14 4.54
C LYS A 17 -15.03 -0.06 5.18
N GLN A 18 -16.37 -0.11 5.22
CA GLN A 18 -17.13 -1.22 5.81
C GLN A 18 -17.09 -2.52 5.00
N ASN A 19 -16.65 -2.48 3.73
CA ASN A 19 -16.70 -3.64 2.83
C ASN A 19 -15.35 -4.02 2.19
N LEU A 20 -14.24 -3.36 2.54
CA LEU A 20 -12.97 -3.51 1.84
C LEU A 20 -12.11 -4.71 2.25
N ILE A 21 -12.28 -5.23 3.48
CA ILE A 21 -11.51 -6.39 3.92
C ILE A 21 -12.35 -7.64 3.66
N PRO A 22 -12.01 -8.45 2.64
CA PRO A 22 -12.74 -9.69 2.42
C PRO A 22 -12.64 -10.58 3.66
N LEU A 23 -13.67 -11.40 3.89
CA LEU A 23 -13.72 -12.28 5.07
C LEU A 23 -12.48 -13.17 5.20
N VAL A 24 -11.86 -13.52 4.07
CA VAL A 24 -10.57 -14.19 3.98
C VAL A 24 -9.65 -13.37 3.09
N VAL A 25 -8.46 -13.05 3.57
CA VAL A 25 -7.53 -12.17 2.86
C VAL A 25 -6.17 -12.81 2.65
N PRO A 26 -5.62 -12.75 1.42
CA PRO A 26 -4.20 -13.04 1.22
C PRO A 26 -3.37 -12.01 1.96
N VAL A 27 -2.43 -12.48 2.75
CA VAL A 27 -1.53 -11.65 3.53
C VAL A 27 -0.42 -11.14 2.61
N SER A 28 -0.44 -9.83 2.40
CA SER A 28 0.56 -9.08 1.67
C SER A 28 0.89 -7.81 2.46
N TYR A 29 1.95 -7.10 2.09
CA TYR A 29 2.28 -5.81 2.70
C TYR A 29 1.12 -4.82 2.69
N GLU A 30 0.37 -4.74 1.60
CA GLU A 30 -0.79 -3.84 1.49
C GLU A 30 -1.94 -4.32 2.36
N THR A 31 -2.23 -5.62 2.34
CA THR A 31 -3.29 -6.20 3.16
C THR A 31 -3.01 -6.03 4.65
N LEU A 32 -1.76 -6.24 5.08
CA LEU A 32 -1.38 -6.13 6.47
C LEU A 32 -1.57 -4.69 7.00
N LYS A 33 -1.32 -3.67 6.16
CA LYS A 33 -1.63 -2.28 6.51
C LYS A 33 -3.13 -2.07 6.72
N LEU A 34 -3.95 -2.60 5.82
CA LEU A 34 -5.41 -2.51 5.91
C LEU A 34 -5.95 -3.22 7.16
N ILE A 35 -5.50 -4.44 7.42
CA ILE A 35 -5.96 -5.21 8.57
C ILE A 35 -5.48 -4.59 9.88
N LYS A 36 -4.30 -3.95 9.90
CA LYS A 36 -3.80 -3.23 11.07
C LYS A 36 -4.75 -2.10 11.50
N ALA A 37 -5.37 -1.41 10.54
CA ALA A 37 -6.32 -0.34 10.82
C ALA A 37 -7.69 -0.83 11.33
N ASP A 38 -8.03 -2.11 11.13
CA ASP A 38 -9.37 -2.65 11.38
C ASP A 38 -9.65 -3.05 12.86
N GLY A 39 -8.64 -3.08 13.73
CA GLY A 39 -8.82 -3.38 15.15
C GLY A 39 -9.19 -4.83 15.53
N ARG A 40 -9.74 -5.67 14.62
CA ARG A 40 -10.06 -7.09 14.89
C ARG A 40 -8.85 -8.03 14.87
N LYS A 41 -8.85 -9.07 15.70
CA LYS A 41 -7.80 -10.11 15.68
C LYS A 41 -7.83 -10.93 14.39
N ILE A 42 -6.66 -11.43 13.98
CA ILE A 42 -6.50 -12.18 12.73
C ILE A 42 -6.25 -13.64 13.04
N VAL A 43 -7.04 -14.53 12.46
CA VAL A 43 -6.71 -15.95 12.34
C VAL A 43 -5.80 -16.08 11.12
N LEU A 44 -4.50 -16.22 11.35
CA LEU A 44 -3.50 -16.36 10.30
C LEU A 44 -3.23 -17.83 10.02
N THR A 45 -3.40 -18.23 8.76
CA THR A 45 -3.08 -19.56 8.25
C THR A 45 -1.85 -19.50 7.37
N ILE A 46 -0.79 -20.19 7.77
CA ILE A 46 0.46 -20.30 7.02
C ILE A 46 0.42 -21.59 6.22
N VAL A 47 0.65 -21.49 4.91
CA VAL A 47 0.67 -22.63 3.98
C VAL A 47 2.03 -22.66 3.25
N GLU A 48 2.38 -23.78 2.62
CA GLU A 48 3.62 -23.83 1.83
C GLU A 48 3.55 -22.91 0.60
N ASP A 49 2.48 -23.03 -0.18
CA ASP A 49 2.24 -22.28 -1.40
C ASP A 49 0.75 -21.96 -1.53
N GLU A 50 0.41 -20.68 -1.68
CA GLU A 50 -0.99 -20.28 -1.84
C GLU A 50 -1.62 -20.74 -3.17
N ASN A 51 -0.81 -21.06 -4.18
CA ASN A 51 -1.29 -21.42 -5.52
C ASN A 51 -1.66 -22.90 -5.66
N GLU A 52 -1.26 -23.73 -4.70
CA GLU A 52 -1.59 -25.15 -4.68
C GLU A 52 -3.10 -25.39 -4.52
N GLU A 53 -3.59 -26.48 -5.10
CA GLU A 53 -5.02 -26.82 -5.05
C GLU A 53 -5.50 -27.02 -3.61
N ARG A 54 -4.69 -27.67 -2.78
CA ARG A 54 -4.95 -27.88 -1.36
C ARG A 54 -5.12 -26.56 -0.59
N SER A 55 -4.29 -25.58 -0.88
CA SER A 55 -4.40 -24.24 -0.31
C SER A 55 -5.70 -23.55 -0.73
N LYS A 56 -6.13 -23.70 -1.99
CA LYS A 56 -7.41 -23.16 -2.47
C LYS A 56 -8.61 -23.83 -1.80
N GLU A 57 -8.56 -25.13 -1.55
CA GLU A 57 -9.58 -25.86 -0.81
C GLU A 57 -9.66 -25.37 0.64
N LEU A 58 -8.51 -25.23 1.30
CA LEU A 58 -8.44 -24.69 2.66
C LEU A 58 -9.00 -23.26 2.72
N VAL A 59 -8.69 -22.40 1.75
CA VAL A 59 -9.24 -21.03 1.66
C VAL A 59 -10.76 -21.03 1.55
N LYS A 60 -11.38 -22.00 0.86
CA LYS A 60 -12.86 -22.14 0.84
C LYS A 60 -13.41 -22.46 2.23
N LEU A 61 -12.75 -23.34 2.98
CA LEU A 61 -13.15 -23.68 4.35
C LEU A 61 -12.97 -22.49 5.30
N LEU A 62 -11.84 -21.79 5.21
CA LEU A 62 -11.60 -20.55 5.96
C LEU A 62 -12.68 -19.51 5.64
N ARG A 63 -13.17 -19.45 4.39
CA ARG A 63 -14.24 -18.53 4.00
C ARG A 63 -15.57 -18.88 4.66
N GLY A 64 -15.90 -20.17 4.73
CA GLY A 64 -17.05 -20.66 5.49
C GLY A 64 -16.95 -20.27 6.96
N ALA A 65 -15.80 -20.53 7.59
CA ALA A 65 -15.53 -20.17 8.98
C ALA A 65 -15.60 -18.65 9.22
N ALA A 66 -14.98 -17.85 8.35
CA ALA A 66 -14.97 -16.39 8.45
C ALA A 66 -16.37 -15.79 8.31
N SER A 67 -17.22 -16.36 7.45
CA SER A 67 -18.62 -15.93 7.33
C SER A 67 -19.40 -16.12 8.63
N ALA A 68 -19.11 -17.18 9.38
CA ALA A 68 -19.70 -17.47 10.68
C ALA A 68 -19.04 -16.71 11.85
N ASN A 69 -17.84 -16.17 11.67
CA ASN A 69 -17.03 -15.52 12.71
C ASN A 69 -16.58 -14.12 12.25
N ARG A 70 -17.53 -13.18 12.13
CA ARG A 70 -17.27 -11.81 11.61
C ARG A 70 -16.45 -10.92 12.56
N ASP A 71 -16.31 -11.33 13.81
CA ASP A 71 -15.49 -10.71 14.84
C ASP A 71 -13.98 -10.96 14.65
N LEU A 72 -13.63 -11.94 13.81
CA LEU A 72 -12.26 -12.28 13.44
C LEU A 72 -12.02 -12.06 11.94
N ILE A 73 -10.80 -11.67 11.59
CA ILE A 73 -10.33 -11.64 10.20
C ILE A 73 -9.59 -12.93 9.92
N PHE A 74 -9.86 -13.58 8.80
CA PHE A 74 -9.09 -14.76 8.40
C PHE A 74 -8.06 -14.33 7.36
N GLY A 75 -6.79 -14.54 7.67
CA GLY A 75 -5.68 -14.28 6.77
C GLY A 75 -5.02 -15.59 6.34
N TYR A 76 -4.51 -15.67 5.12
CA TYR A 76 -3.62 -16.76 4.73
C TYR A 76 -2.36 -16.22 4.08
N VAL A 77 -1.23 -16.88 4.30
CA VAL A 77 0.07 -16.54 3.71
C VAL A 77 0.76 -17.81 3.26
N GLY A 78 1.31 -17.81 2.05
CA GLY A 78 2.19 -18.89 1.61
C GLY A 78 3.65 -18.55 1.87
N VAL A 79 4.41 -19.52 2.39
CA VAL A 79 5.85 -19.38 2.64
C VAL A 79 6.59 -19.01 1.34
N LYS A 80 6.23 -19.62 0.21
CA LYS A 80 6.84 -19.28 -1.09
C LYS A 80 6.56 -17.84 -1.55
N GLN A 81 5.46 -17.24 -1.11
CA GLN A 81 5.05 -15.90 -1.53
C GLN A 81 5.61 -14.80 -0.63
N LEU A 82 5.73 -15.08 0.67
CA LEU A 82 6.16 -14.09 1.67
C LEU A 82 6.95 -14.77 2.79
N ASP A 83 8.11 -15.33 2.44
CA ASP A 83 9.02 -16.04 3.34
C ASP A 83 9.42 -15.18 4.55
N GLU A 84 9.81 -13.92 4.33
CA GLU A 84 10.25 -12.98 5.37
C GLU A 84 9.18 -12.75 6.46
N PHE A 85 7.90 -12.89 6.09
CA PHE A 85 6.80 -12.82 7.05
C PHE A 85 6.53 -14.17 7.70
N ALA A 86 6.48 -15.24 6.90
CA ALA A 86 6.19 -16.58 7.39
C ALA A 86 7.25 -17.06 8.40
N ASP A 87 8.53 -16.79 8.15
CA ASP A 87 9.67 -17.16 9.02
C ASP A 87 9.63 -16.53 10.43
N LYS A 88 8.84 -15.47 10.61
CA LYS A 88 8.63 -14.86 11.93
C LYS A 88 7.76 -15.72 12.83
N PHE A 89 6.93 -16.55 12.22
CA PHE A 89 6.14 -17.56 12.89
C PHE A 89 6.94 -18.85 12.92
N ASP A 90 6.62 -19.70 13.89
CA ASP A 90 7.24 -21.02 13.99
C ASP A 90 6.75 -21.92 12.83
N THR A 91 7.39 -21.81 11.67
CA THR A 91 7.16 -22.58 10.43
C THR A 91 7.99 -23.86 10.37
N SER A 92 8.80 -24.14 11.40
CA SER A 92 9.60 -25.37 11.50
C SER A 92 8.73 -26.63 11.73
N SER A 93 7.45 -26.44 12.05
CA SER A 93 6.47 -27.52 12.19
C SER A 93 5.72 -27.81 10.88
N LYS A 94 4.94 -28.89 10.85
CA LYS A 94 4.09 -29.24 9.70
C LYS A 94 3.15 -28.08 9.31
N LEU A 95 3.07 -27.80 8.02
CA LEU A 95 2.10 -26.90 7.41
C LEU A 95 0.93 -27.71 6.80
N PRO A 96 -0.27 -27.12 6.63
CA PRO A 96 -0.66 -25.76 6.99
C PRO A 96 -0.84 -25.54 8.51
N LYS A 97 -0.48 -24.35 9.00
CA LYS A 97 -0.52 -24.00 10.42
C LYS A 97 -1.39 -22.78 10.68
N MET A 98 -2.23 -22.83 11.70
CA MET A 98 -3.10 -21.73 12.14
C MET A 98 -2.61 -21.12 13.45
N VAL A 99 -2.63 -19.79 13.50
CA VAL A 99 -2.32 -19.00 14.70
C VAL A 99 -3.29 -17.81 14.81
N ILE A 100 -3.54 -17.34 16.02
CA ILE A 100 -4.27 -16.09 16.23
C ILE A 100 -3.23 -14.98 16.42
N TRP A 101 -3.28 -13.95 15.60
CA TRP A 101 -2.35 -12.84 15.64
C TRP A 101 -3.08 -11.53 15.92
N ASP A 102 -2.60 -10.79 16.91
CA ASP A 102 -3.20 -9.53 17.37
C ASP A 102 -2.55 -8.28 16.77
N LYS A 103 -1.84 -8.43 15.65
CA LYS A 103 -1.16 -7.33 14.94
C LYS A 103 0.04 -6.72 15.69
N GLU A 104 0.44 -7.36 16.78
CA GLU A 104 1.61 -7.01 17.59
C GLU A 104 2.75 -8.02 17.36
N ASP A 105 3.81 -7.94 18.16
CA ASP A 105 4.94 -8.87 18.04
C ASP A 105 4.69 -10.24 18.68
N ASP A 106 3.50 -10.45 19.23
CA ASP A 106 3.09 -11.69 19.86
C ASP A 106 1.90 -12.30 19.12
N TYR A 107 1.84 -13.63 19.13
CA TYR A 107 0.73 -14.41 18.60
C TYR A 107 0.28 -15.46 19.61
N LEU A 108 -0.97 -15.88 19.49
CA LEU A 108 -1.61 -16.89 20.31
C LEU A 108 -1.68 -18.20 19.52
N SER A 109 -1.11 -19.23 20.11
CA SER A 109 -1.06 -20.60 19.59
C SER A 109 -2.14 -21.41 20.30
N VAL A 110 -3.08 -22.03 19.58
CA VAL A 110 -4.15 -22.85 20.21
C VAL A 110 -3.64 -24.27 20.42
N VAL A 111 -3.51 -24.68 21.68
CA VAL A 111 -2.87 -25.95 22.04
C VAL A 111 -3.62 -27.14 21.42
N GLY A 112 -2.90 -27.97 20.66
CA GLY A 112 -3.42 -29.22 20.08
C GLY A 112 -4.19 -29.09 18.77
N SER A 113 -4.33 -27.87 18.23
CA SER A 113 -5.01 -27.62 16.94
C SER A 113 -4.24 -26.63 16.05
N GLU A 114 -2.94 -26.47 16.30
CA GLU A 114 -2.09 -25.51 15.58
C GLU A 114 -1.86 -25.92 14.12
N ASN A 115 -1.69 -27.21 13.86
CA ASN A 115 -1.47 -27.72 12.51
C ASN A 115 -2.78 -28.31 12.00
N ILE A 116 -3.12 -28.03 10.75
CA ILE A 116 -4.25 -28.67 10.10
C ILE A 116 -3.77 -29.76 9.14
N GLU A 117 -4.18 -30.99 9.42
CA GLU A 117 -3.88 -32.15 8.59
C GLU A 117 -4.75 -32.16 7.33
N GLU A 118 -4.36 -32.94 6.31
CA GLU A 118 -5.10 -33.00 5.03
C GLU A 118 -6.53 -33.56 5.21
N GLU A 119 -6.75 -34.42 6.19
CA GLU A 119 -8.06 -34.99 6.50
C GLU A 119 -8.85 -34.11 7.50
N ASP A 120 -10.15 -33.96 7.26
CA ASP A 120 -11.07 -33.26 8.16
C ASP A 120 -10.71 -31.80 8.50
N GLN A 121 -10.10 -31.08 7.55
CA GLN A 121 -9.67 -29.68 7.70
C GLN A 121 -10.75 -28.78 8.32
N GLY A 122 -12.02 -28.92 7.90
CA GLY A 122 -13.13 -28.13 8.44
C GLY A 122 -13.40 -28.35 9.93
N THR A 123 -13.27 -29.61 10.38
CA THR A 123 -13.40 -29.97 11.81
C THR A 123 -12.24 -29.40 12.62
N GLN A 124 -11.03 -29.43 12.05
CA GLN A 124 -9.83 -28.89 12.71
C GLN A 124 -9.90 -27.37 12.87
N ILE A 125 -10.36 -26.65 11.84
CA ILE A 125 -10.62 -25.20 11.90
C ILE A 125 -11.64 -24.89 13.01
N THR A 126 -12.71 -25.69 13.09
CA THR A 126 -13.76 -25.49 14.11
C THR A 126 -13.22 -25.71 15.51
N LYS A 127 -12.47 -26.80 15.74
CA LYS A 127 -11.80 -27.10 17.02
C LYS A 127 -10.81 -26.01 17.43
N PHE A 128 -10.07 -25.46 16.46
CA PHE A 128 -9.14 -24.36 16.71
C PHE A 128 -9.87 -23.11 17.21
N LEU A 129 -10.96 -22.72 16.54
CA LEU A 129 -11.75 -21.56 16.94
C LEU A 129 -12.44 -21.75 18.29
N GLU A 130 -12.90 -22.97 18.58
CA GLU A 130 -13.46 -23.32 19.88
C GLU A 130 -12.39 -23.25 20.97
N GLY A 131 -11.21 -23.84 20.75
CA GLY A 131 -10.08 -23.76 21.68
C GLY A 131 -9.62 -22.32 21.94
N TYR A 132 -9.65 -21.46 20.93
CA TYR A 132 -9.41 -20.03 21.09
C TYR A 132 -10.46 -19.36 21.99
N ARG A 133 -11.76 -19.61 21.74
CA ARG A 133 -12.87 -19.05 22.52
C ARG A 133 -12.86 -19.51 23.98
N GLU A 134 -12.41 -20.73 24.23
CA GLU A 134 -12.24 -21.27 25.57
C GLU A 134 -10.97 -20.77 26.28
N GLY A 135 -10.11 -20.01 25.60
CA GLY A 135 -8.86 -19.50 26.16
C GLY A 135 -7.74 -20.55 26.25
N ARG A 136 -7.84 -21.68 25.54
CA ARG A 136 -6.77 -22.70 25.43
C ARG A 136 -5.62 -22.23 24.51
N THR A 137 -5.11 -21.03 24.78
CA THR A 137 -4.10 -20.36 23.97
C THR A 137 -2.80 -20.17 24.72
N VAL A 138 -1.68 -20.29 24.03
CA VAL A 138 -0.34 -20.00 24.54
C VAL A 138 0.21 -18.83 23.76
N LYS A 139 0.60 -17.77 24.48
CA LYS A 139 1.23 -16.59 23.89
C LYS A 139 2.68 -16.92 23.51
N LYS A 140 3.01 -16.75 22.23
CA LYS A 140 4.35 -16.91 21.66
C LYS A 140 4.79 -15.59 21.05
N ARG A 141 6.08 -15.27 21.22
CA ARG A 141 6.68 -14.08 20.61
C ARG A 141 7.17 -14.42 19.21
N LEU A 142 6.98 -13.51 18.27
CA LEU A 142 7.50 -13.66 16.92
C LEU A 142 9.03 -13.66 16.92
N SER A 143 9.57 -14.46 16.03
CA SER A 143 11.01 -14.56 15.81
C SER A 143 11.49 -13.39 14.94
N GLY A 144 12.57 -12.73 15.36
CA GLY A 144 13.22 -11.68 14.58
C GLY A 144 12.76 -10.25 14.87
N PRO A 145 13.06 -9.29 13.97
CA PRO A 145 12.71 -7.89 14.14
C PRO A 145 11.20 -7.67 14.25
N THR A 146 10.82 -6.65 15.02
CA THR A 146 9.46 -6.18 15.23
C THR A 146 8.66 -6.16 13.92
N LEU A 147 7.43 -6.71 13.92
CA LEU A 147 6.59 -6.72 12.71
C LEU A 147 6.25 -5.30 12.25
N THR A 148 6.23 -4.34 13.17
CA THR A 148 6.08 -2.93 12.86
C THR A 148 7.21 -2.40 11.97
N GLN A 149 8.44 -2.85 12.16
CA GLN A 149 9.57 -2.52 11.26
C GLN A 149 9.41 -3.17 9.89
N TYR A 150 8.90 -4.41 9.85
CA TYR A 150 8.63 -5.13 8.60
C TYR A 150 7.55 -4.43 7.75
N LEU A 151 6.44 -4.04 8.38
CA LEU A 151 5.33 -3.32 7.75
C LEU A 151 5.70 -1.92 7.23
N GLN A 152 6.68 -1.28 7.85
CA GLN A 152 7.18 0.04 7.42
C GLN A 152 8.14 -0.05 6.22
N ARG A 153 8.57 -1.26 5.84
CA ARG A 153 9.45 -1.52 4.68
C ARG A 153 8.66 -1.48 3.37
N SER A 154 8.03 -0.34 3.08
CA SER A 154 7.21 -0.16 1.90
C SER A 154 8.06 0.24 0.68
N PHE A 155 8.91 -0.63 0.12
CA PHE A 155 9.35 -0.54 -1.29
C PHE A 155 9.85 -1.90 -1.76
N ASP A 156 8.96 -2.69 -2.36
CA ASP A 156 9.36 -3.82 -3.20
C ASP A 156 10.22 -3.28 -4.35
N ILE A 157 11.43 -3.83 -4.53
CA ILE A 157 12.35 -3.42 -5.59
C ILE A 157 11.69 -3.53 -6.97
N ARG A 158 10.75 -4.48 -7.13
CA ARG A 158 9.96 -4.64 -8.36
C ARG A 158 9.04 -3.44 -8.62
N MET A 159 8.44 -2.86 -7.57
CA MET A 159 7.67 -1.62 -7.68
C MET A 159 8.54 -0.43 -8.07
N VAL A 160 9.77 -0.34 -7.55
CA VAL A 160 10.72 0.72 -7.95
C VAL A 160 11.03 0.64 -9.44
N TYR A 161 11.31 -0.56 -9.97
CA TYR A 161 11.52 -0.75 -11.41
C TYR A 161 10.30 -0.36 -12.25
N ILE A 162 9.09 -0.71 -11.81
CA ILE A 162 7.84 -0.35 -12.50
C ILE A 162 7.63 1.18 -12.51
N VAL A 163 7.88 1.86 -11.38
CA VAL A 163 7.73 3.32 -11.27
C VAL A 163 8.76 4.03 -12.14
N VAL A 164 10.02 3.60 -12.12
CA VAL A 164 11.08 4.15 -12.99
C VAL A 164 10.73 3.97 -14.46
N PHE A 165 10.22 2.78 -14.84
CA PHE A 165 9.78 2.51 -16.21
C PHE A 165 8.60 3.40 -16.61
N MET A 166 7.62 3.60 -15.72
CA MET A 166 6.49 4.51 -15.95
C MET A 166 6.95 5.94 -16.20
N ILE A 167 7.87 6.47 -15.39
CA ILE A 167 8.42 7.81 -15.57
C ILE A 167 9.15 7.93 -16.91
N ALA A 168 9.95 6.93 -17.28
CA ALA A 168 10.64 6.90 -18.57
C ALA A 168 9.67 6.90 -19.75
N VAL A 169 8.58 6.12 -19.67
CA VAL A 169 7.53 6.07 -20.70
C VAL A 169 6.76 7.39 -20.77
N LEU A 170 6.44 8.02 -19.64
CA LEU A 170 5.81 9.34 -19.63
C LEU A 170 6.71 10.42 -20.25
N MET A 171 8.00 10.40 -19.94
CA MET A 171 8.97 11.31 -20.57
C MET A 171 9.05 11.07 -22.08
N LEU A 172 9.04 9.80 -22.53
CA LEU A 172 9.04 9.46 -23.95
C LEU A 172 7.75 9.93 -24.66
N ILE A 173 6.58 9.71 -24.06
CA ILE A 173 5.31 10.18 -24.62
C ILE A 173 5.27 11.71 -24.64
N GLN A 174 5.78 12.39 -23.62
CA GLN A 174 5.87 13.85 -23.59
C GLN A 174 6.85 14.39 -24.64
N THR A 175 7.96 13.73 -24.92
CA THR A 175 8.92 14.18 -25.94
C THR A 175 8.44 13.94 -27.36
N LEU A 176 7.72 12.84 -27.62
CA LEU A 176 7.09 12.60 -28.92
C LEU A 176 5.81 13.42 -29.13
N GLY A 177 5.05 13.70 -28.06
CA GLY A 177 3.83 14.51 -28.09
C GLY A 177 4.06 16.02 -28.15
N LYS A 178 5.30 16.49 -27.88
CA LYS A 178 5.71 17.91 -27.97
C LYS A 178 6.14 18.34 -29.38
N GLY A 179 5.67 17.65 -30.42
CA GLY A 179 6.00 17.92 -31.82
C GLY A 179 5.01 18.82 -32.57
N GLY A 180 3.95 19.34 -31.93
CA GLY A 180 2.95 20.20 -32.59
C GLY A 180 2.37 21.24 -31.65
N ASP A 181 2.49 22.51 -32.04
CA ASP A 181 2.04 23.75 -31.40
C ASP A 181 2.76 24.24 -30.14
N SER A 182 3.80 25.04 -30.43
CA SER A 182 4.14 26.25 -29.69
C SER A 182 2.94 27.18 -29.54
N GLY A 183 2.65 27.61 -28.31
CA GLY A 183 1.68 28.67 -28.06
C GLY A 183 1.81 29.21 -26.65
N GLU A 184 2.43 30.38 -26.54
CA GLU A 184 2.28 31.27 -25.39
C GLU A 184 0.79 31.43 -25.03
N TYR A 185 0.45 31.30 -23.75
CA TYR A 185 -0.77 31.90 -23.22
C TYR A 185 -0.42 33.16 -22.43
N GLN A 186 -0.27 34.23 -23.21
CA GLN A 186 -1.02 35.47 -23.09
C GLN A 186 -0.77 36.39 -21.87
N ARG A 187 0.15 37.33 -22.12
CA ARG A 187 0.25 38.65 -21.49
C ARG A 187 -1.07 39.42 -21.70
N VAL A 188 -1.82 39.68 -20.63
CA VAL A 188 -2.92 40.66 -20.66
C VAL A 188 -2.35 42.01 -20.24
N ALA A 189 -1.97 42.82 -21.23
CA ALA A 189 -1.76 44.25 -21.03
C ALA A 189 -3.08 44.96 -21.35
N ASN A 190 -3.76 45.46 -20.33
CA ASN A 190 -4.84 46.43 -20.45
C ASN A 190 -4.46 47.68 -19.65
N GLN A 191 -3.84 48.65 -20.31
CA GLN A 191 -4.06 50.07 -20.00
C GLN A 191 -3.56 50.94 -21.17
N ASP A 192 -4.49 51.16 -22.09
CA ASP A 192 -5.03 52.47 -22.45
C ASP A 192 -4.10 53.67 -22.74
N LYS A 193 -4.46 54.35 -23.85
CA LYS A 193 -4.11 55.72 -24.30
C LYS A 193 -2.84 55.90 -25.15
N VAL A 194 -2.98 55.99 -26.47
CA VAL A 194 -3.33 57.20 -27.28
C VAL A 194 -2.11 58.07 -27.56
N ASN A 195 -1.46 57.85 -28.72
CA ASN A 195 -1.25 58.83 -29.81
C ASN A 195 -0.11 58.41 -30.77
N GLN A 196 -0.46 58.47 -32.05
CA GLN A 196 0.39 58.59 -33.26
C GLN A 196 1.50 59.67 -33.14
N PRO A 197 2.35 59.88 -34.17
CA PRO A 197 3.11 58.92 -34.97
C PRO A 197 4.60 59.35 -35.15
N SER A 198 5.40 58.39 -35.61
CA SER A 198 6.56 58.50 -36.52
C SER A 198 7.35 59.81 -36.64
N SER A 199 8.63 59.76 -36.28
CA SER A 199 9.68 60.51 -36.99
C SER A 199 10.91 59.63 -37.20
N SER A 200 11.34 59.60 -38.45
CA SER A 200 12.45 58.85 -39.06
C SER A 200 13.83 59.43 -38.75
N THR A 201 14.84 58.56 -38.88
CA THR A 201 16.26 58.83 -39.26
C THR A 201 17.07 59.76 -38.34
N THR A 202 18.28 59.36 -37.95
CA THR A 202 19.54 59.67 -38.64
C THR A 202 20.73 59.15 -37.81
N GLU A 203 21.79 58.81 -38.52
CA GLU A 203 23.16 58.47 -38.13
C GLU A 203 23.76 59.35 -37.02
N GLY A 204 24.80 58.88 -36.34
CA GLY A 204 25.64 59.74 -35.51
C GLY A 204 26.61 58.98 -34.62
N GLU A 205 27.88 59.08 -34.98
CA GLU A 205 29.07 58.53 -34.34
C GLU A 205 29.25 58.90 -32.86
N GLU A 206 29.86 57.95 -32.15
CA GLU A 206 31.01 58.03 -31.24
C GLU A 206 31.34 59.31 -30.42
N ILE A 207 31.93 59.02 -29.25
CA ILE A 207 32.72 59.85 -28.33
C ILE A 207 31.96 60.40 -27.12
N LYS A 208 32.11 59.71 -25.97
CA LYS A 208 32.41 60.37 -24.68
C LYS A 208 33.43 59.57 -23.88
N GLU A 209 34.64 60.09 -23.93
CA GLU A 209 35.76 59.93 -23.02
C GLU A 209 35.38 60.34 -21.59
N TYR A 210 35.83 59.57 -20.58
CA TYR A 210 36.58 59.98 -19.37
C TYR A 210 36.54 58.86 -18.31
N LYS A 211 37.71 58.29 -18.02
CA LYS A 211 38.04 57.66 -16.74
C LYS A 211 39.47 58.07 -16.40
N GLU A 212 39.60 59.05 -15.52
CA GLU A 212 40.87 59.47 -14.93
C GLU A 212 41.12 58.59 -13.69
N GLY A 213 42.21 57.82 -13.73
CA GLY A 213 42.69 57.02 -12.63
C GLY A 213 43.80 57.79 -11.91
N ASP A 214 43.53 58.13 -10.66
CA ASP A 214 44.43 58.83 -9.75
C ASP A 214 45.51 57.87 -9.20
N LYS A 215 46.78 58.30 -9.24
CA LYS A 215 47.91 57.67 -8.53
C LYS A 215 48.88 58.74 -8.04
N GLU A 216 49.00 58.79 -6.72
CA GLU A 216 50.20 59.00 -5.88
C GLU A 216 51.14 60.17 -6.24
N ASP A 217 51.11 61.25 -5.45
CA ASP A 217 52.01 61.49 -4.30
C ASP A 217 51.53 62.68 -3.44
#